data_AF-X5Q879-F1
#
_entry.id   AF-X5Q879-F1
#
_cell.length_a   1.000
_cell.length_b   1.000
_cell.length_c   1.000
_cell.angle_alpha   90.00
_cell.angle_beta   90.00
_cell.angle_gamma   90.00
#
_symmetry.space_group_name_H-M   'P 1'
#
loop_
_entity.id
_entity.type
_entity.pdbx_description
1 polymer ?
#
loop_
_entity_poly.entity_id
_entity_poly.type
_entity_poly.pdbx_seq_one_letter_code
_entity_poly.pdbx_strand_id
1 'polypeptide(L)'
;MPKAACRLRRRSCLKSFRDKRRDNRPPAKGRTEHARPQPETVPIRPEARQQRHETKPDDRSDPKPAPRILARREGILPTERLPVILEVAPNQDYALLDSGAGEKLEQYGPYRIVRPEGQAIWQKALPARDWDRADAIFTGDTDEEGIGRWRLPKVPLGETWPMKHDGIDYLGRFTSFRHVGVFPEQASHWDHMASLIAAANRPVKVLNLFGYTGLASLVAARAGAEVTHVDASKKAVGWARENQEMAGLGSKPIRWIVDDAVKFAEREERRGSRYDIILFDPPAYGRGPKGEVWQLFEDLPGLTDLCRAILTPKPVAIVLTAYSIRASFFAIHALMRDTFAGMGGTVESGELIIREQSAGRALSTSLFSRWVA
;
A
#
# COMPACT_ATOMS: atom_id res chain seq x y z
N MET A 1 4.13 -46.21 43.13
CA MET A 1 5.04 -46.81 44.13
C MET A 1 4.67 -48.28 44.30
N PRO A 2 5.62 -49.21 44.54
CA PRO A 2 7.02 -49.33 44.08
C PRO A 2 7.13 -50.55 43.11
N LYS A 3 8.24 -51.17 42.67
CA LYS A 3 9.73 -51.00 42.69
C LYS A 3 10.20 -51.21 41.22
N ALA A 4 11.27 -50.68 40.63
CA ALA A 4 12.53 -50.05 41.07
C ALA A 4 13.69 -50.98 41.50
N ALA A 5 14.59 -51.35 40.56
CA ALA A 5 16.05 -51.58 40.73
C ALA A 5 16.69 -51.85 39.33
N CYS A 6 17.73 -51.17 38.81
CA CYS A 6 19.13 -50.96 39.26
C CYS A 6 20.03 -52.17 38.89
N ARG A 7 21.13 -52.07 38.10
CA ARG A 7 22.41 -51.31 38.31
C ARG A 7 23.13 -51.01 36.95
N LEU A 8 23.78 -49.86 36.71
CA LEU A 8 25.15 -49.41 37.11
C LEU A 8 26.31 -50.26 36.49
N ARG A 9 27.47 -49.73 36.00
CA ARG A 9 28.09 -48.37 36.00
C ARG A 9 29.35 -48.27 35.09
N ARG A 10 30.03 -47.10 35.13
CA ARG A 10 31.39 -46.70 34.63
C ARG A 10 31.42 -46.23 33.16
N ARG A 11 31.92 -45.05 32.73
CA ARG A 11 32.93 -44.02 33.15
C ARG A 11 34.42 -44.31 32.83
N SER A 12 34.90 -43.84 31.66
CA SER A 12 36.12 -43.03 31.40
C SER A 12 36.10 -42.53 29.94
N CYS A 13 36.64 -41.40 29.42
CA CYS A 13 37.27 -40.15 29.91
C CYS A 13 38.76 -39.91 29.49
N LEU A 14 39.06 -38.63 29.17
CA LEU A 14 40.35 -37.93 28.90
C LEU A 14 41.11 -38.08 27.54
N LYS A 15 41.18 -36.92 26.83
CA LYS A 15 42.34 -36.28 26.14
C LYS A 15 43.11 -36.95 24.98
N SER A 16 42.91 -36.38 23.79
CA SER A 16 43.93 -35.67 22.95
C SER A 16 45.38 -36.19 22.91
N PHE A 17 45.84 -36.59 21.72
CA PHE A 17 47.24 -36.45 21.28
C PHE A 17 47.34 -35.99 19.82
N ARG A 18 48.53 -35.51 19.42
CA ARG A 18 48.83 -34.81 18.15
C ARG A 18 49.93 -35.55 17.37
N ASP A 19 50.09 -35.18 16.08
CA ASP A 19 51.30 -35.31 15.25
C ASP A 19 51.64 -36.72 14.66
N LYS A 20 51.67 -36.83 13.31
CA LYS A 20 52.94 -36.91 12.53
C LYS A 20 52.79 -37.06 11.00
N ARG A 21 53.19 -35.99 10.28
CA ARG A 21 53.95 -36.00 8.99
C ARG A 21 53.19 -36.55 7.73
N ARG A 22 53.64 -36.34 6.49
CA ARG A 22 54.93 -35.80 6.01
C ARG A 22 54.87 -34.97 4.70
N ASP A 23 55.71 -33.93 4.69
CA ASP A 23 56.36 -33.16 3.61
C ASP A 23 56.20 -33.59 2.14
N ASN A 24 56.03 -32.60 1.24
CA ASN A 24 56.91 -32.46 0.06
C ASN A 24 56.86 -31.04 -0.56
N ARG A 25 58.01 -30.35 -0.64
CA ARG A 25 58.17 -29.06 -1.36
C ARG A 25 59.67 -28.81 -1.66
N PRO A 26 60.08 -28.51 -2.91
CA PRO A 26 61.48 -28.24 -3.26
C PRO A 26 61.96 -26.82 -2.86
N PRO A 27 63.28 -26.55 -2.83
CA PRO A 27 63.87 -25.50 -1.98
C PRO A 27 64.33 -24.22 -2.71
N ALA A 28 64.71 -23.21 -1.91
CA ALA A 28 65.33 -21.96 -2.37
C ALA A 28 66.87 -21.93 -2.19
N LYS A 29 67.52 -21.02 -2.92
CA LYS A 29 68.89 -20.51 -2.71
C LYS A 29 68.81 -18.96 -2.74
N GLY A 30 69.59 -18.17 -2.01
CA GLY A 30 70.67 -18.48 -1.06
C GLY A 30 71.11 -17.23 -0.27
N ARG A 31 72.25 -17.33 0.44
CA ARG A 31 72.90 -16.31 1.30
C ARG A 31 73.26 -15.00 0.53
N THR A 32 73.59 -13.85 1.14
CA THR A 32 74.32 -13.59 2.42
C THR A 32 74.07 -12.16 2.95
N GLU A 33 74.38 -11.88 4.22
CA GLU A 33 74.39 -10.53 4.82
C GLU A 33 75.70 -9.76 4.53
N HIS A 34 75.68 -8.40 4.52
CA HIS A 34 76.77 -7.54 5.02
C HIS A 34 76.39 -6.04 5.13
N ALA A 35 76.85 -5.40 6.22
CA ALA A 35 77.11 -3.96 6.46
C ALA A 35 76.04 -2.85 6.23
N ARG A 36 76.11 -1.79 7.06
CA ARG A 36 75.40 -0.49 6.92
C ARG A 36 76.33 0.59 6.35
N PRO A 37 75.77 1.66 5.76
CA PRO A 37 76.17 3.02 6.15
C PRO A 37 74.96 3.91 6.53
N GLN A 38 75.20 5.23 6.69
CA GLN A 38 74.29 6.24 7.25
C GLN A 38 73.47 7.02 6.18
N PRO A 39 72.48 7.87 6.58
CA PRO A 39 71.46 8.38 5.66
C PRO A 39 71.81 9.72 4.98
N GLU A 40 71.22 9.96 3.81
CA GLU A 40 71.17 11.28 3.15
C GLU A 40 69.71 11.75 2.94
N THR A 41 69.55 13.05 2.71
CA THR A 41 68.28 13.79 2.81
C THR A 41 67.50 13.84 1.49
N VAL A 42 66.16 13.76 1.60
CA VAL A 42 65.22 13.95 0.49
C VAL A 42 64.38 15.22 0.75
N PRO A 43 64.18 16.11 -0.24
CA PRO A 43 63.65 17.47 0.00
C PRO A 43 62.12 17.55 0.19
N ILE A 44 61.66 18.65 0.78
CA ILE A 44 60.27 18.89 1.20
C ILE A 44 59.56 19.89 0.28
N ARG A 45 58.39 19.50 -0.28
CA ARG A 45 57.15 20.31 -0.52
C ARG A 45 56.24 19.63 -1.57
N PRO A 46 54.93 19.97 -1.66
CA PRO A 46 54.10 20.75 -0.73
C PRO A 46 52.91 19.93 -0.16
N GLU A 47 51.89 20.61 0.36
CA GLU A 47 50.85 20.09 1.25
C GLU A 47 49.76 19.22 0.59
N ALA A 48 48.91 18.63 1.46
CA ALA A 48 47.91 17.63 1.11
C ALA A 48 46.91 18.10 0.03
N ARG A 49 46.92 17.40 -1.10
CA ARG A 49 45.91 17.53 -2.15
C ARG A 49 44.61 16.88 -1.65
N GLN A 50 43.76 17.67 -1.00
CA GLN A 50 42.42 17.26 -0.60
C GLN A 50 41.70 16.64 -1.80
N GLN A 51 41.16 15.43 -1.63
CA GLN A 51 40.31 14.81 -2.63
C GLN A 51 39.08 15.70 -2.81
N ARG A 52 38.83 16.16 -4.04
CA ARG A 52 37.60 16.87 -4.34
C ARG A 52 36.45 15.88 -4.17
N HIS A 53 35.66 16.04 -3.12
CA HIS A 53 34.30 15.54 -3.15
C HIS A 53 33.61 16.23 -4.33
N GLU A 54 33.23 15.43 -5.32
CA GLU A 54 32.20 15.85 -6.26
C GLU A 54 30.92 16.00 -5.45
N THR A 55 30.54 17.25 -5.17
CA THR A 55 29.24 17.55 -4.60
C THR A 55 28.19 16.99 -5.54
N LYS A 56 27.36 16.08 -5.02
CA LYS A 56 26.11 15.70 -5.69
C LYS A 56 25.34 16.99 -6.06
N PRO A 57 24.56 16.98 -7.16
CA PRO A 57 23.61 18.05 -7.43
C PRO A 57 22.81 18.37 -6.16
N ASP A 58 22.79 19.66 -5.83
CA ASP A 58 22.10 20.25 -4.68
C ASP A 58 20.65 19.72 -4.65
N ASP A 59 20.30 18.93 -3.62
CA ASP A 59 18.98 18.29 -3.50
C ASP A 59 17.94 19.33 -3.04
N ARG A 60 17.62 20.21 -3.99
CA ARG A 60 16.59 21.24 -3.89
C ARG A 60 15.21 20.61 -3.97
N SER A 61 14.91 19.79 -2.96
CA SER A 61 13.56 19.73 -2.43
C SER A 61 13.08 21.17 -2.19
N ASP A 62 12.02 21.59 -2.91
CA ASP A 62 11.33 22.82 -2.59
C ASP A 62 10.97 22.76 -1.10
N PRO A 63 11.32 23.78 -0.27
CA PRO A 63 11.07 23.72 1.17
C PRO A 63 9.59 23.43 1.42
N LYS A 64 9.28 22.40 2.22
CA LYS A 64 7.90 21.96 2.48
C LYS A 64 7.06 23.20 2.84
N PRO A 65 5.98 23.51 2.11
CA PRO A 65 5.18 24.71 2.36
C PRO A 65 4.80 24.79 3.83
N ALA A 66 4.78 26.01 4.38
CA ALA A 66 4.42 26.23 5.78
C ALA A 66 3.10 25.50 6.07
N PRO A 67 3.07 24.57 7.05
CA PRO A 67 1.95 23.64 7.20
C PRO A 67 0.66 24.42 7.43
N ARG A 68 -0.41 23.98 6.75
CA ARG A 68 -1.74 24.60 6.81
C ARG A 68 -2.15 24.77 8.28
N ILE A 69 -2.38 26.01 8.71
CA ILE A 69 -2.77 26.30 10.09
C ILE A 69 -4.19 25.77 10.30
N LEU A 70 -4.29 24.61 10.96
CA LEU A 70 -5.56 23.98 11.27
C LEU A 70 -6.17 24.66 12.50
N ALA A 71 -7.37 25.19 12.33
CA ALA A 71 -8.23 25.67 13.39
C ALA A 71 -9.49 24.81 13.46
N ARG A 72 -10.00 24.56 14.67
CA ARG A 72 -11.26 23.83 14.84
C ARG A 72 -12.38 24.60 14.13
N ARG A 73 -13.15 23.90 13.30
CA ARG A 73 -14.27 24.51 12.56
C ARG A 73 -15.45 24.74 13.50
N GLU A 74 -16.10 25.89 13.39
CA GLU A 74 -17.27 26.25 14.20
C GLU A 74 -18.54 25.55 13.69
N GLY A 75 -19.57 25.51 14.55
CA GLY A 75 -20.87 24.92 14.27
C GLY A 75 -21.09 23.55 14.94
N ILE A 76 -22.28 22.99 14.72
CA ILE A 76 -22.66 21.68 15.25
C ILE A 76 -21.92 20.58 14.46
N LEU A 77 -21.37 19.58 15.14
CA LEU A 77 -20.78 18.41 14.49
C LEU A 77 -21.85 17.67 13.65
N PRO A 78 -21.49 17.03 12.52
CA PRO A 78 -22.39 16.12 11.82
C PRO A 78 -22.98 15.05 12.75
N THR A 79 -24.14 14.50 12.40
CA THR A 79 -24.65 13.29 13.07
C THR A 79 -23.69 12.12 12.84
N GLU A 80 -23.80 11.06 13.64
CA GLU A 80 -22.86 9.95 13.59
C GLU A 80 -23.56 8.59 13.56
N ARG A 81 -22.92 7.62 12.89
CA ARG A 81 -23.32 6.22 12.91
C ARG A 81 -22.09 5.34 13.08
N LEU A 82 -22.00 4.64 14.21
CA LEU A 82 -20.84 3.88 14.65
C LEU A 82 -21.24 2.62 15.44
N PRO A 83 -20.46 1.53 15.36
CA PRO A 83 -19.58 1.20 14.25
C PRO A 83 -20.40 0.81 13.01
N VAL A 84 -19.90 1.11 11.81
CA VAL A 84 -20.45 0.57 10.55
C VAL A 84 -19.42 -0.40 9.97
N ILE A 85 -19.76 -1.68 9.93
CA ILE A 85 -18.96 -2.70 9.26
C ILE A 85 -19.50 -2.85 7.84
N LEU A 86 -18.64 -2.69 6.84
CA LEU A 86 -18.99 -2.92 5.43
C LEU A 86 -18.37 -4.25 4.99
N GLU A 87 -19.20 -5.15 4.49
CA GLU A 87 -18.79 -6.49 4.06
C GLU A 87 -18.87 -6.62 2.55
N VAL A 88 -17.78 -7.06 1.91
CA VAL A 88 -17.79 -7.49 0.51
C VAL A 88 -17.93 -9.01 0.45
N ALA A 89 -19.07 -9.45 -0.07
CA ALA A 89 -19.34 -10.84 -0.38
C ALA A 89 -18.56 -11.31 -1.62
N PRO A 90 -18.23 -12.61 -1.74
CA PRO A 90 -17.63 -13.17 -2.94
C PRO A 90 -18.56 -13.01 -4.15
N ASN A 91 -17.98 -12.76 -5.31
CA ASN A 91 -18.65 -12.64 -6.61
C ASN A 91 -18.01 -13.60 -7.63
N GLN A 92 -18.36 -13.46 -8.91
CA GLN A 92 -17.87 -14.35 -9.98
C GLN A 92 -16.34 -14.28 -10.16
N ASP A 93 -15.75 -13.11 -9.97
CA ASP A 93 -14.35 -12.81 -10.30
C ASP A 93 -13.47 -12.60 -9.06
N TYR A 94 -14.06 -12.40 -7.87
CA TYR A 94 -13.30 -12.36 -6.62
C TYR A 94 -13.95 -13.14 -5.48
N ALA A 95 -13.14 -13.93 -4.78
CA ALA A 95 -13.50 -14.55 -3.51
C ALA A 95 -12.26 -14.78 -2.61
N LEU A 96 -12.38 -14.49 -1.32
CA LEU A 96 -11.47 -15.03 -0.31
C LEU A 96 -11.86 -16.50 -0.07
N LEU A 97 -11.00 -17.44 -0.45
CA LEU A 97 -11.30 -18.87 -0.37
C LEU A 97 -11.01 -19.42 1.04
N ASP A 98 -9.85 -19.08 1.61
CA ASP A 98 -9.42 -19.47 2.95
C ASP A 98 -8.36 -18.51 3.50
N SER A 99 -8.20 -18.50 4.82
CA SER A 99 -7.22 -17.67 5.51
C SER A 99 -6.63 -18.38 6.73
N GLY A 100 -5.38 -18.07 7.07
CA GLY A 100 -4.73 -18.56 8.28
C GLY A 100 -3.22 -18.74 8.16
N ALA A 101 -2.56 -18.91 9.31
CA ALA A 101 -1.12 -19.04 9.48
C ALA A 101 -0.31 -17.89 8.85
N GLY A 102 -0.86 -16.67 8.85
CA GLY A 102 -0.23 -15.48 8.26
C GLY A 102 -0.38 -15.35 6.74
N GLU A 103 -1.25 -16.13 6.12
CA GLU A 103 -1.51 -16.10 4.67
C GLU A 103 -3.02 -16.09 4.35
N LYS A 104 -3.36 -15.65 3.14
CA LYS A 104 -4.70 -15.78 2.53
C LYS A 104 -4.62 -16.43 1.14
N LEU A 105 -5.63 -17.22 0.82
CA LEU A 105 -5.86 -17.86 -0.47
C LEU A 105 -7.09 -17.22 -1.12
N GLU A 106 -6.90 -16.59 -2.28
CA GLU A 106 -7.89 -15.79 -2.97
C GLU A 106 -8.10 -16.30 -4.41
N GLN A 107 -9.32 -16.21 -4.91
CA GLN A 107 -9.65 -16.37 -6.33
C GLN A 107 -9.70 -14.97 -6.96
N TYR A 108 -8.95 -14.78 -8.04
CA TYR A 108 -8.98 -13.57 -8.89
C TYR A 108 -9.17 -14.02 -10.34
N GLY A 109 -10.42 -13.96 -10.81
CA GLY A 109 -10.83 -14.43 -12.13
C GLY A 109 -10.40 -15.88 -12.35
N PRO A 110 -9.54 -16.18 -13.35
CA PRO A 110 -9.05 -17.54 -13.61
C PRO A 110 -8.08 -18.08 -12.54
N TYR A 111 -7.43 -17.23 -11.74
CA TYR A 111 -6.26 -17.61 -10.93
C TYR A 111 -6.56 -17.74 -9.44
N ARG A 112 -5.96 -18.77 -8.81
CA ARG A 112 -5.81 -18.87 -7.36
C ARG A 112 -4.50 -18.24 -6.92
N ILE A 113 -4.58 -17.27 -6.03
CA ILE A 113 -3.45 -16.45 -5.59
C ILE A 113 -3.28 -16.61 -4.08
N VAL A 114 -2.05 -16.92 -3.64
CA VAL A 114 -1.68 -16.90 -2.22
C VAL A 114 -0.86 -15.64 -1.93
N ARG A 115 -1.23 -14.94 -0.85
CA ARG A 115 -0.57 -13.71 -0.39
C ARG A 115 -0.34 -13.73 1.13
N PRO A 116 0.70 -13.04 1.65
CA PRO A 116 0.84 -12.82 3.08
C PRO A 116 -0.30 -11.96 3.62
N GLU A 117 -0.75 -12.28 4.83
CA GLU A 117 -1.80 -11.60 5.56
C GLU A 117 -1.53 -11.70 7.07
N GLY A 118 -0.74 -10.77 7.62
CA GLY A 118 -0.19 -10.88 8.97
C GLY A 118 -1.22 -10.95 10.10
N GLN A 119 -2.44 -10.46 9.87
CA GLN A 119 -3.54 -10.54 10.85
C GLN A 119 -4.25 -11.91 10.87
N ALA A 120 -4.06 -12.76 9.85
CA ALA A 120 -4.67 -14.08 9.75
C ALA A 120 -3.96 -15.11 10.66
N ILE A 121 -3.94 -14.82 11.96
CA ILE A 121 -3.22 -15.57 13.00
C ILE A 121 -3.90 -16.89 13.41
N TRP A 122 -5.12 -17.12 12.93
CA TRP A 122 -5.86 -18.38 13.07
C TRP A 122 -5.31 -19.49 12.16
N GLN A 123 -5.77 -20.73 12.32
CA GLN A 123 -5.34 -21.85 11.48
C GLN A 123 -6.13 -21.92 10.17
N LYS A 124 -5.50 -22.37 9.08
CA LYS A 124 -6.14 -22.58 7.78
C LYS A 124 -7.26 -23.61 7.89
N ALA A 125 -8.40 -23.39 7.21
CA ALA A 125 -9.56 -24.27 7.29
C ALA A 125 -9.64 -25.25 6.10
N LEU A 126 -9.07 -24.91 4.94
CA LEU A 126 -8.94 -25.83 3.82
C LEU A 126 -7.68 -26.72 3.97
N PRO A 127 -7.73 -27.98 3.54
CA PRO A 127 -6.57 -28.86 3.54
C PRO A 127 -5.48 -28.36 2.57
N ALA A 128 -4.22 -28.71 2.85
CA ALA A 128 -3.04 -28.27 2.08
C ALA A 128 -3.21 -28.40 0.56
N ARG A 129 -3.78 -29.52 0.08
CA ARG A 129 -4.06 -29.79 -1.34
C ARG A 129 -4.82 -28.68 -2.09
N ASP A 130 -5.59 -27.85 -1.39
CA ASP A 130 -6.39 -26.77 -2.00
C ASP A 130 -5.64 -25.43 -2.01
N TRP A 131 -4.63 -25.28 -1.15
CA TRP A 131 -3.59 -24.24 -1.20
C TRP A 131 -2.49 -24.58 -2.21
N ASP A 132 -2.08 -25.85 -2.30
CA ASP A 132 -1.13 -26.38 -3.31
C ASP A 132 -1.64 -26.18 -4.76
N ARG A 133 -2.95 -25.93 -4.92
CA ARG A 133 -3.60 -25.59 -6.18
C ARG A 133 -3.47 -24.10 -6.57
N ALA A 134 -2.68 -23.29 -5.86
CA ALA A 134 -2.38 -21.91 -6.25
C ALA A 134 -1.68 -21.82 -7.62
N ASP A 135 -2.11 -20.87 -8.44
CA ASP A 135 -1.48 -20.51 -9.72
C ASP A 135 -0.32 -19.52 -9.51
N ALA A 136 -0.45 -18.64 -8.51
CA ALA A 136 0.57 -17.69 -8.10
C ALA A 136 0.68 -17.60 -6.57
N ILE A 137 1.91 -17.47 -6.07
CA ILE A 137 2.23 -17.30 -4.64
C ILE A 137 3.17 -16.11 -4.52
N PHE A 138 2.82 -15.09 -3.74
CA PHE A 138 3.74 -13.96 -3.47
C PHE A 138 4.80 -14.39 -2.45
N THR A 139 6.07 -14.11 -2.74
CA THR A 139 7.20 -14.39 -1.84
C THR A 139 8.17 -13.23 -1.79
N GLY A 140 8.72 -12.93 -0.61
CA GLY A 140 9.68 -11.83 -0.43
C GLY A 140 9.41 -11.08 0.86
N ASP A 141 9.62 -9.77 0.83
CA ASP A 141 9.20 -8.86 1.90
C ASP A 141 7.66 -8.88 2.05
N THR A 142 7.17 -8.86 3.29
CA THR A 142 5.73 -8.96 3.61
C THR A 142 5.09 -7.63 3.97
N ASP A 143 5.87 -6.57 4.14
CA ASP A 143 5.35 -5.21 4.34
C ASP A 143 4.57 -4.74 3.10
N GLU A 144 3.71 -3.73 3.25
CA GLU A 144 2.75 -3.39 2.19
C GLU A 144 3.42 -2.86 0.92
N GLU A 145 4.48 -2.08 1.08
CA GLU A 145 5.37 -1.61 0.00
C GLU A 145 6.59 -2.54 -0.20
N GLY A 146 6.57 -3.72 0.41
CA GLY A 146 7.66 -4.70 0.38
C GLY A 146 7.91 -5.26 -1.02
N ILE A 147 9.18 -5.27 -1.44
CA ILE A 147 9.58 -5.82 -2.74
C ILE A 147 9.63 -7.34 -2.64
N GLY A 148 8.88 -8.01 -3.52
CA GLY A 148 8.85 -9.46 -3.62
C GLY A 148 8.88 -9.99 -5.06
N ARG A 149 8.51 -11.25 -5.20
CA ARG A 149 8.48 -12.02 -6.44
C ARG A 149 7.29 -12.96 -6.43
N TRP A 150 6.65 -13.11 -7.58
CA TRP A 150 5.61 -14.11 -7.76
C TRP A 150 6.23 -15.46 -8.14
N ARG A 151 6.04 -16.47 -7.29
CA ARG A 151 6.29 -17.87 -7.63
C ARG A 151 5.07 -18.40 -8.37
N LEU A 152 5.27 -18.92 -9.58
CA LEU A 152 4.21 -19.49 -10.43
C LEU A 152 4.42 -21.01 -10.50
N PRO A 153 3.70 -21.84 -9.71
CA PRO A 153 4.09 -23.25 -9.51
C PRO A 153 3.78 -24.19 -10.67
N LYS A 154 2.84 -23.80 -11.57
CA LYS A 154 2.29 -24.67 -12.61
C LYS A 154 2.87 -24.37 -13.99
N VAL A 155 2.68 -23.13 -14.45
CA VAL A 155 3.09 -22.61 -15.76
C VAL A 155 3.44 -21.12 -15.64
N PRO A 156 4.23 -20.55 -16.55
CA PRO A 156 4.36 -19.10 -16.67
C PRO A 156 3.00 -18.44 -16.94
N LEU A 157 2.72 -17.34 -16.25
CA LEU A 157 1.54 -16.50 -16.46
C LEU A 157 1.98 -15.15 -17.08
N GLY A 158 1.05 -14.47 -17.76
CA GLY A 158 1.27 -13.09 -18.22
C GLY A 158 1.32 -12.09 -17.06
N GLU A 159 1.76 -10.86 -17.32
CA GLU A 159 1.73 -9.78 -16.31
C GLU A 159 0.30 -9.50 -15.82
N THR A 160 -0.69 -9.64 -16.69
CA THR A 160 -2.09 -9.28 -16.46
C THR A 160 -3.08 -10.37 -16.83
N TRP A 161 -4.30 -10.27 -16.31
CA TRP A 161 -5.45 -11.10 -16.67
C TRP A 161 -6.76 -10.28 -16.61
N PRO A 162 -7.78 -10.65 -17.40
CA PRO A 162 -9.08 -9.98 -17.35
C PRO A 162 -9.81 -10.26 -16.03
N MET A 163 -10.49 -9.23 -15.54
CA MET A 163 -11.34 -9.22 -14.35
C MET A 163 -12.57 -8.36 -14.61
N LYS A 164 -13.68 -8.62 -13.92
CA LYS A 164 -14.91 -7.83 -14.00
C LYS A 164 -15.48 -7.48 -12.62
N HIS A 165 -15.90 -6.24 -12.45
CA HIS A 165 -16.67 -5.78 -11.29
C HIS A 165 -17.89 -4.99 -11.78
N ASP A 166 -19.10 -5.47 -11.43
CA ASP A 166 -20.38 -4.88 -11.84
C ASP A 166 -20.51 -4.58 -13.35
N GLY A 167 -19.84 -5.36 -14.21
CA GLY A 167 -19.84 -5.11 -15.66
C GLY A 167 -18.77 -4.15 -16.17
N ILE A 168 -17.95 -3.52 -15.31
CA ILE A 168 -16.69 -2.88 -15.72
C ILE A 168 -15.61 -3.98 -15.86
N ASP A 169 -15.07 -4.13 -17.07
CA ASP A 169 -13.86 -4.92 -17.32
C ASP A 169 -12.60 -4.15 -16.89
N TYR A 170 -11.65 -4.83 -16.27
CA TYR A 170 -10.36 -4.28 -15.84
C TYR A 170 -9.28 -5.38 -15.79
N LEU A 171 -8.01 -4.98 -15.60
CA LEU A 171 -6.88 -5.90 -15.49
C LEU A 171 -6.50 -6.16 -14.03
N GLY A 172 -6.56 -7.44 -13.62
CA GLY A 172 -5.70 -7.94 -12.55
C GLY A 172 -4.25 -7.96 -13.03
N ARG A 173 -3.27 -7.72 -12.15
CA ARG A 173 -1.86 -7.55 -12.53
C ARG A 173 -0.88 -8.04 -11.46
N PHE A 174 0.08 -8.88 -11.84
CA PHE A 174 1.22 -9.22 -11.00
C PHE A 174 2.23 -8.08 -10.98
N THR A 175 2.38 -7.40 -9.84
CA THR A 175 3.36 -6.32 -9.64
C THR A 175 4.59 -6.81 -8.89
N SER A 176 5.61 -5.96 -8.71
CA SER A 176 6.77 -6.26 -7.83
C SER A 176 6.42 -6.26 -6.33
N PHE A 177 5.18 -5.95 -5.99
CA PHE A 177 4.63 -5.88 -4.63
C PHE A 177 3.49 -6.90 -4.48
N ARG A 178 2.98 -7.06 -3.25
CA ARG A 178 1.85 -7.96 -2.94
C ARG A 178 0.51 -7.55 -3.56
N HIS A 179 0.44 -6.38 -4.21
CA HIS A 179 -0.80 -5.83 -4.79
C HIS A 179 -1.03 -6.38 -6.20
N VAL A 180 -2.28 -6.77 -6.46
CA VAL A 180 -2.71 -7.46 -7.70
C VAL A 180 -3.48 -6.55 -8.68
N GLY A 181 -3.31 -5.23 -8.56
CA GLY A 181 -3.98 -4.23 -9.40
C GLY A 181 -5.39 -3.82 -8.95
N VAL A 182 -5.94 -4.43 -7.89
CA VAL A 182 -7.26 -4.08 -7.33
C VAL A 182 -7.34 -4.41 -5.84
N PHE A 183 -8.20 -3.69 -5.11
CA PHE A 183 -8.63 -3.94 -3.74
C PHE A 183 -10.15 -4.20 -3.75
N PRO A 184 -10.62 -5.45 -3.90
CA PRO A 184 -12.04 -5.78 -4.02
C PRO A 184 -12.92 -5.35 -2.83
N GLU A 185 -12.34 -5.22 -1.64
CA GLU A 185 -12.97 -4.67 -0.43
C GLU A 185 -13.62 -3.29 -0.64
N GLN A 186 -13.06 -2.49 -1.55
CA GLN A 186 -13.52 -1.14 -1.87
C GLN A 186 -14.84 -1.09 -2.65
N ALA A 187 -15.36 -2.22 -3.14
CA ALA A 187 -16.63 -2.31 -3.88
C ALA A 187 -17.79 -1.63 -3.13
N SER A 188 -17.89 -1.85 -1.81
CA SER A 188 -18.94 -1.25 -0.96
C SER A 188 -18.93 0.30 -0.93
N HIS A 189 -17.81 0.94 -1.26
CA HIS A 189 -17.72 2.38 -1.46
C HIS A 189 -18.02 2.80 -2.90
N TRP A 190 -17.63 1.99 -3.88
CA TRP A 190 -17.91 2.22 -5.29
C TRP A 190 -19.41 2.18 -5.59
N ASP A 191 -20.12 1.18 -5.07
CA ASP A 191 -21.58 1.02 -5.21
C ASP A 191 -22.35 2.19 -4.56
N HIS A 192 -21.93 2.59 -3.36
CA HIS A 192 -22.49 3.73 -2.64
C HIS A 192 -22.28 5.05 -3.39
N MET A 193 -21.07 5.29 -3.91
CA MET A 193 -20.76 6.46 -4.74
C MET A 193 -21.58 6.46 -6.05
N ALA A 194 -21.68 5.33 -6.75
CA ALA A 194 -22.49 5.22 -7.96
C ALA A 194 -23.97 5.54 -7.69
N SER A 195 -24.51 5.04 -6.58
CA SER A 195 -25.87 5.31 -6.12
C SER A 195 -26.09 6.80 -5.83
N LEU A 196 -25.14 7.46 -5.16
CA LEU A 196 -25.17 8.90 -4.90
C LEU A 196 -25.08 9.75 -6.18
N ILE A 197 -24.24 9.36 -7.14
CA ILE A 197 -24.12 10.03 -8.44
C ILE A 197 -25.45 9.94 -9.20
N ALA A 198 -26.07 8.76 -9.27
CA ALA A 198 -27.36 8.56 -9.91
C ALA A 198 -28.50 9.34 -9.23
N ALA A 199 -28.53 9.34 -7.89
CA ALA A 199 -29.55 10.05 -7.10
C ALA A 199 -29.43 11.59 -7.15
N ALA A 200 -28.27 12.14 -7.51
CA ALA A 200 -28.03 13.59 -7.51
C ALA A 200 -28.89 14.38 -8.52
N ASN A 201 -29.40 13.73 -9.58
CA ASN A 201 -30.26 14.34 -10.62
C ASN A 201 -29.66 15.61 -11.27
N ARG A 202 -28.32 15.68 -11.35
CA ARG A 202 -27.53 16.79 -11.93
C ARG A 202 -26.14 16.28 -12.33
N PRO A 203 -25.34 17.04 -13.11
CA PRO A 203 -23.92 16.76 -13.26
C PRO A 203 -23.21 16.74 -11.91
N VAL A 204 -22.39 15.70 -11.66
CA VAL A 204 -21.62 15.51 -10.42
C VAL A 204 -20.13 15.53 -10.74
N LYS A 205 -19.35 16.31 -10.00
CA LYS A 205 -17.90 16.39 -10.11
C LYS A 205 -17.22 15.54 -9.05
N VAL A 206 -16.50 14.51 -9.47
CA VAL A 206 -15.80 13.56 -8.59
C VAL A 206 -14.30 13.82 -8.65
N LEU A 207 -13.67 13.97 -7.50
CA LEU A 207 -12.22 13.94 -7.33
C LEU A 207 -11.81 12.63 -6.66
N ASN A 208 -10.86 11.91 -7.26
CA ASN A 208 -10.26 10.71 -6.68
C ASN A 208 -8.76 10.96 -6.48
N LEU A 209 -8.31 11.02 -5.23
CA LEU A 209 -6.91 11.22 -4.83
C LEU A 209 -6.28 9.91 -4.36
N PHE A 210 -5.01 9.68 -4.70
CA PHE A 210 -4.36 8.37 -4.56
C PHE A 210 -5.10 7.28 -5.35
N GLY A 211 -5.56 7.65 -6.56
CA GLY A 211 -6.56 6.88 -7.30
C GLY A 211 -6.09 5.52 -7.83
N TYR A 212 -4.80 5.18 -7.72
CA TYR A 212 -4.20 3.91 -8.08
C TYR A 212 -4.59 3.44 -9.49
N THR A 213 -5.14 2.23 -9.64
CA THR A 213 -5.58 1.64 -10.92
C THR A 213 -6.96 2.13 -11.39
N GLY A 214 -7.54 3.12 -10.71
CA GLY A 214 -8.65 3.93 -11.21
C GLY A 214 -10.05 3.33 -11.14
N LEU A 215 -10.25 2.16 -10.52
CA LEU A 215 -11.56 1.48 -10.48
C LEU A 215 -12.70 2.39 -9.97
N ALA A 216 -12.49 3.11 -8.87
CA ALA A 216 -13.44 4.12 -8.37
C ALA A 216 -13.74 5.22 -9.42
N SER A 217 -12.71 5.69 -10.14
CA SER A 217 -12.86 6.67 -11.21
C SER A 217 -13.67 6.14 -12.40
N LEU A 218 -13.51 4.86 -12.75
CA LEU A 218 -14.29 4.20 -13.80
C LEU A 218 -15.76 4.01 -13.38
N VAL A 219 -16.00 3.58 -12.14
CA VAL A 219 -17.36 3.46 -11.59
C VAL A 219 -18.09 4.81 -11.60
N ALA A 220 -17.43 5.88 -11.12
CA ALA A 220 -17.98 7.23 -11.14
C ALA A 220 -18.28 7.73 -12.57
N ALA A 221 -17.33 7.56 -13.49
CA ALA A 221 -17.48 7.99 -14.88
C ALA A 221 -18.57 7.21 -15.62
N ARG A 222 -18.71 5.90 -15.34
CA ARG A 222 -19.81 5.07 -15.83
C ARG A 222 -21.16 5.59 -15.33
N ALA A 223 -21.28 5.86 -14.03
CA ALA A 223 -22.48 6.41 -13.38
C ALA A 223 -22.86 7.83 -13.86
N GLY A 224 -21.96 8.54 -14.55
CA GLY A 224 -22.25 9.79 -15.24
C GLY A 224 -21.51 11.03 -14.71
N ALA A 225 -20.58 10.86 -13.77
CA ALA A 225 -19.80 11.97 -13.22
C ALA A 225 -18.73 12.50 -14.19
N GLU A 226 -18.42 13.80 -14.06
CA GLU A 226 -17.14 14.38 -14.49
C GLU A 226 -16.07 13.99 -13.47
N VAL A 227 -15.02 13.27 -13.88
CA VAL A 227 -14.03 12.72 -12.95
C VAL A 227 -12.67 13.38 -13.12
N THR A 228 -12.05 13.81 -12.02
CA THR A 228 -10.61 14.04 -11.96
C THR A 228 -9.97 12.93 -11.13
N HIS A 229 -8.97 12.27 -11.69
CA HIS A 229 -8.18 11.23 -11.03
C HIS A 229 -6.76 11.76 -10.82
N VAL A 230 -6.22 11.62 -9.61
CA VAL A 230 -4.88 12.07 -9.22
C VAL A 230 -4.13 10.94 -8.54
N ASP A 231 -2.96 10.62 -9.06
CA ASP A 231 -2.02 9.68 -8.43
C ASP A 231 -0.58 10.15 -8.71
N ALA A 232 0.35 9.93 -7.76
CA ALA A 232 1.74 10.32 -7.93
C ALA A 232 2.49 9.40 -8.91
N SER A 233 2.05 8.15 -9.07
CA SER A 233 2.67 7.16 -9.92
C SER A 233 2.18 7.29 -11.36
N LYS A 234 3.05 7.80 -12.24
CA LYS A 234 2.86 7.73 -13.71
C LYS A 234 2.55 6.30 -14.19
N LYS A 235 3.02 5.27 -13.48
CA LYS A 235 2.72 3.86 -13.79
C LYS A 235 1.28 3.49 -13.43
N ALA A 236 0.79 3.92 -12.26
CA ALA A 236 -0.59 3.69 -11.85
C ALA A 236 -1.60 4.41 -12.76
N VAL A 237 -1.35 5.68 -13.10
CA VAL A 237 -2.16 6.42 -14.08
C VAL A 237 -2.11 5.79 -15.48
N GLY A 238 -1.01 5.12 -15.85
CA GLY A 238 -0.94 4.27 -17.05
C GLY A 238 -1.91 3.09 -16.97
N TRP A 239 -1.80 2.27 -15.92
CA TRP A 239 -2.69 1.14 -15.67
C TRP A 239 -4.17 1.54 -15.57
N ALA A 240 -4.47 2.72 -15.01
CA ALA A 240 -5.83 3.23 -14.90
C ALA A 240 -6.43 3.63 -16.26
N ARG A 241 -5.61 4.06 -17.22
CA ARG A 241 -6.01 4.27 -18.63
C ARG A 241 -6.18 2.96 -19.38
N GLU A 242 -5.28 1.99 -19.18
CA GLU A 242 -5.45 0.62 -19.71
C GLU A 242 -6.80 0.02 -19.25
N ASN A 243 -7.17 0.23 -17.98
CA ASN A 243 -8.48 -0.15 -17.46
C ASN A 243 -9.64 0.68 -18.07
N GLN A 244 -9.46 1.97 -18.36
CA GLN A 244 -10.48 2.79 -19.03
C GLN A 244 -10.77 2.30 -20.46
N GLU A 245 -9.71 1.94 -21.20
CA GLU A 245 -9.80 1.39 -22.54
C GLU A 245 -10.47 0.01 -22.51
N MET A 246 -10.05 -0.87 -21.59
CA MET A 246 -10.64 -2.19 -21.41
C MET A 246 -12.13 -2.16 -21.02
N ALA A 247 -12.53 -1.22 -20.15
CA ALA A 247 -13.91 -1.01 -19.76
C ALA A 247 -14.81 -0.41 -20.87
N GLY A 248 -14.25 -0.06 -22.04
CA GLY A 248 -14.97 0.65 -23.09
C GLY A 248 -15.34 2.11 -22.73
N LEU A 249 -14.74 2.67 -21.67
CA LEU A 249 -15.09 3.98 -21.12
C LEU A 249 -14.23 5.13 -21.69
N GLY A 250 -13.51 4.91 -22.79
CA GLY A 250 -12.61 5.91 -23.41
C GLY A 250 -13.28 7.24 -23.81
N SER A 251 -14.60 7.26 -24.02
CA SER A 251 -15.39 8.46 -24.31
C SER A 251 -15.90 9.21 -23.06
N LYS A 252 -15.70 8.66 -21.86
CA LYS A 252 -16.17 9.28 -20.60
C LYS A 252 -15.23 10.41 -20.13
N PRO A 253 -15.74 11.45 -19.46
CA PRO A 253 -14.97 12.61 -19.04
C PRO A 253 -14.08 12.32 -17.81
N ILE A 254 -12.93 11.66 -18.02
CA ILE A 254 -11.92 11.39 -16.99
C ILE A 254 -10.65 12.21 -17.25
N ARG A 255 -10.36 13.16 -16.35
CA ARG A 255 -9.13 13.96 -16.33
C ARG A 255 -8.06 13.24 -15.50
N TRP A 256 -7.12 12.60 -16.20
CA TRP A 256 -5.98 11.88 -15.63
C TRP A 256 -4.81 12.81 -15.28
N ILE A 257 -4.50 12.95 -13.99
CA ILE A 257 -3.42 13.80 -13.46
C ILE A 257 -2.34 12.93 -12.80
N VAL A 258 -1.08 13.19 -13.16
CA VAL A 258 0.10 12.65 -12.45
C VAL A 258 0.70 13.80 -11.63
N ASP A 259 0.41 13.84 -10.33
CA ASP A 259 0.84 14.92 -9.44
C ASP A 259 0.77 14.48 -7.96
N ASP A 260 1.32 15.27 -7.05
CA ASP A 260 1.11 15.06 -5.61
C ASP A 260 -0.32 15.46 -5.20
N ALA A 261 -0.96 14.64 -4.35
CA ALA A 261 -2.36 14.81 -3.99
C ALA A 261 -2.63 16.08 -3.17
N VAL A 262 -1.72 16.44 -2.24
CA VAL A 262 -1.84 17.63 -1.39
C VAL A 262 -1.64 18.89 -2.23
N LYS A 263 -0.53 18.97 -2.97
CA LYS A 263 -0.25 20.06 -3.91
C LYS A 263 -1.34 20.17 -4.99
N PHE A 264 -2.03 19.09 -5.34
CA PHE A 264 -3.21 19.16 -6.21
C PHE A 264 -4.39 19.84 -5.53
N ALA A 265 -4.79 19.39 -4.35
CA ALA A 265 -5.89 20.00 -3.61
C ALA A 265 -5.62 21.49 -3.32
N GLU A 266 -4.40 21.86 -2.92
CA GLU A 266 -4.00 23.27 -2.75
C GLU A 266 -4.13 24.12 -4.03
N ARG A 267 -3.82 23.56 -5.20
CA ARG A 267 -3.93 24.29 -6.49
C ARG A 267 -5.39 24.44 -6.90
N GLU A 268 -6.22 23.44 -6.66
CA GLU A 268 -7.67 23.53 -6.92
C GLU A 268 -8.35 24.51 -5.94
N GLU A 269 -7.93 24.56 -4.67
CA GLU A 269 -8.35 25.58 -3.70
C GLU A 269 -8.03 26.99 -4.22
N ARG A 270 -6.77 27.24 -4.58
CA ARG A 270 -6.27 28.51 -5.15
C ARG A 270 -6.93 28.91 -6.48
N ARG A 271 -7.41 27.94 -7.27
CA ARG A 271 -8.12 28.17 -8.54
C ARG A 271 -9.61 28.46 -8.37
N GLY A 272 -10.19 28.24 -7.18
CA GLY A 272 -11.64 28.21 -7.01
C GLY A 272 -12.31 26.98 -7.62
N SER A 273 -11.56 25.95 -8.03
CA SER A 273 -12.10 24.67 -8.52
C SER A 273 -12.85 23.95 -7.39
N ARG A 274 -14.00 23.33 -7.68
CA ARG A 274 -14.86 22.66 -6.69
C ARG A 274 -15.40 21.32 -7.17
N TYR A 275 -15.62 20.41 -6.21
CA TYR A 275 -16.06 19.04 -6.41
C TYR A 275 -17.27 18.69 -5.53
N ASP A 276 -18.11 17.77 -6.00
CA ASP A 276 -19.32 17.33 -5.31
C ASP A 276 -19.07 16.07 -4.47
N ILE A 277 -18.19 15.19 -4.95
CA ILE A 277 -17.70 14.02 -4.22
C ILE A 277 -16.17 14.05 -4.26
N ILE A 278 -15.54 13.79 -3.11
CA ILE A 278 -14.09 13.57 -3.04
C ILE A 278 -13.82 12.23 -2.36
N LEU A 279 -13.01 11.40 -3.00
CA LEU A 279 -12.45 10.18 -2.44
C LEU A 279 -10.94 10.38 -2.25
N PHE A 280 -10.41 9.90 -1.14
CA PHE A 280 -8.97 9.82 -0.92
C PHE A 280 -8.61 8.54 -0.16
N ASP A 281 -7.68 7.77 -0.74
CA ASP A 281 -7.19 6.49 -0.20
C ASP A 281 -5.68 6.59 0.14
N PRO A 282 -5.28 7.48 1.07
CA PRO A 282 -3.87 7.73 1.35
C PRO A 282 -3.16 6.52 1.98
N PRO A 283 -1.96 6.17 1.49
CA PRO A 283 -1.13 5.15 2.11
C PRO A 283 -0.57 5.61 3.47
N ALA A 284 -0.05 4.68 4.28
CA ALA A 284 0.54 4.99 5.59
C ALA A 284 1.78 5.91 5.48
N TYR A 285 2.60 5.65 4.45
CA TYR A 285 3.74 6.45 4.00
C TYR A 285 3.62 6.59 2.47
N GLY A 286 4.23 7.62 1.87
CA GLY A 286 4.26 7.73 0.42
C GLY A 286 5.17 8.82 -0.09
N ARG A 287 5.34 8.90 -1.42
CA ARG A 287 6.08 9.97 -2.08
C ARG A 287 5.39 10.54 -3.31
N GLY A 288 5.39 11.87 -3.42
CA GLY A 288 4.94 12.61 -4.60
C GLY A 288 5.96 12.56 -5.75
N PRO A 289 5.57 13.01 -6.97
CA PRO A 289 6.40 12.85 -8.17
C PRO A 289 7.73 13.61 -8.17
N LYS A 290 7.91 14.58 -7.27
CA LYS A 290 9.16 15.33 -7.09
C LYS A 290 9.86 14.98 -5.77
N GLY A 291 9.48 13.87 -5.14
CA GLY A 291 10.05 13.44 -3.85
C GLY A 291 9.41 14.09 -2.63
N GLU A 292 8.25 14.76 -2.77
CA GLU A 292 7.40 15.15 -1.63
C GLU A 292 7.21 13.94 -0.71
N VAL A 293 7.31 14.12 0.61
CA VAL A 293 7.08 13.04 1.59
C VAL A 293 5.70 13.18 2.19
N TRP A 294 4.93 12.08 2.15
CA TRP A 294 3.63 11.91 2.78
C TRP A 294 3.75 10.99 4.00
N GLN A 295 3.21 11.42 5.15
CA GLN A 295 3.03 10.58 6.34
C GLN A 295 1.60 10.71 6.86
N LEU A 296 0.87 9.58 6.93
CA LEU A 296 -0.58 9.58 7.19
C LEU A 296 -0.99 10.40 8.43
N PHE A 297 -0.33 10.21 9.56
CA PHE A 297 -0.71 10.91 10.81
C PHE A 297 -0.29 12.39 10.88
N GLU A 298 0.61 12.84 9.99
CA GLU A 298 1.04 14.24 9.93
C GLU A 298 0.23 15.04 8.90
N ASP A 299 0.05 14.48 7.70
CA ASP A 299 -0.47 15.20 6.53
C ASP A 299 -1.99 15.02 6.32
N LEU A 300 -2.60 13.93 6.82
CA LEU A 300 -4.05 13.66 6.66
C LEU A 300 -4.96 14.76 7.21
N PRO A 301 -4.71 15.39 8.37
CA PRO A 301 -5.55 16.49 8.85
C PRO A 301 -5.50 17.71 7.91
N GLY A 302 -4.33 18.00 7.33
CA GLY A 302 -4.14 19.05 6.32
C GLY A 302 -4.91 18.76 5.03
N LEU A 303 -4.82 17.51 4.55
CA LEU A 303 -5.55 17.06 3.35
C LEU A 303 -7.07 17.07 3.55
N THR A 304 -7.56 16.68 4.72
CA THR A 304 -9.01 16.60 4.99
C THR A 304 -9.64 17.99 5.01
N ASP A 305 -8.97 19.00 5.58
CA ASP A 305 -9.44 20.39 5.53
C ASP A 305 -9.33 21.01 4.12
N LEU A 306 -8.30 20.66 3.35
CA LEU A 306 -8.22 20.99 1.92
C LEU A 306 -9.39 20.39 1.12
N CYS A 307 -9.76 19.13 1.38
CA CYS A 307 -10.92 18.49 0.77
C CYS A 307 -12.23 19.24 1.10
N ARG A 308 -12.44 19.66 2.36
CA ARG A 308 -13.57 20.54 2.71
C ARG A 308 -13.54 21.87 1.95
N ALA A 309 -12.38 22.50 1.83
CA ALA A 309 -12.26 23.80 1.17
C ALA A 309 -12.53 23.77 -0.34
N ILE A 310 -12.42 22.60 -0.98
CA ILE A 310 -12.72 22.39 -2.41
C ILE A 310 -14.07 21.70 -2.68
N LEU A 311 -14.98 21.62 -1.71
CA LEU A 311 -16.36 21.17 -1.92
C LEU A 311 -17.25 22.24 -2.58
N THR A 312 -18.18 21.83 -3.45
CA THR A 312 -19.21 22.72 -4.02
C THR A 312 -20.18 23.24 -2.94
N PRO A 313 -20.97 24.29 -3.23
CA PRO A 313 -22.01 24.78 -2.31
C PRO A 313 -23.20 23.81 -2.09
N LYS A 314 -23.24 22.68 -2.79
CA LYS A 314 -24.22 21.59 -2.63
C LYS A 314 -23.50 20.24 -2.74
N PRO A 315 -22.55 19.96 -1.84
CA PRO A 315 -21.73 18.75 -1.94
C PRO A 315 -22.59 17.52 -1.67
N VAL A 316 -22.07 16.35 -2.03
CA VAL A 316 -22.80 15.08 -1.94
C VAL A 316 -22.14 14.15 -0.92
N ALA A 317 -20.82 13.93 -1.01
CA ALA A 317 -20.10 13.08 -0.06
C ALA A 317 -18.58 13.33 -0.02
N ILE A 318 -17.96 12.87 1.06
CA ILE A 318 -16.52 12.67 1.21
C ILE A 318 -16.29 11.23 1.64
N VAL A 319 -15.31 10.53 1.05
CA VAL A 319 -14.90 9.18 1.44
C VAL A 319 -13.40 9.14 1.70
N LEU A 320 -13.02 8.82 2.94
CA LEU A 320 -11.66 8.51 3.36
C LEU A 320 -11.55 7.01 3.66
N THR A 321 -10.58 6.35 3.05
CA THR A 321 -10.13 5.00 3.44
C THR A 321 -8.67 4.98 3.87
N ALA A 322 -8.31 4.04 4.73
CA ALA A 322 -6.93 3.87 5.20
C ALA A 322 -6.62 2.41 5.58
N TYR A 323 -5.61 1.81 4.96
CA TYR A 323 -5.11 0.46 5.29
C TYR A 323 -4.22 0.43 6.55
N SER A 324 -4.00 1.58 7.21
CA SER A 324 -3.19 1.68 8.44
C SER A 324 -3.93 1.16 9.68
N ILE A 325 -4.17 -0.15 9.74
CA ILE A 325 -4.90 -0.87 10.80
C ILE A 325 -4.27 -0.79 12.21
N ARG A 326 -3.17 -0.02 12.39
CA ARG A 326 -2.64 0.32 13.72
C ARG A 326 -3.41 1.46 14.39
N ALA A 327 -4.20 2.22 13.63
CA ALA A 327 -5.19 3.15 14.17
C ALA A 327 -6.54 2.45 14.38
N SER A 328 -7.38 3.00 15.25
CA SER A 328 -8.81 2.69 15.25
C SER A 328 -9.54 3.62 14.29
N PHE A 329 -10.63 3.15 13.67
CA PHE A 329 -11.53 3.98 12.87
C PHE A 329 -12.06 5.21 13.64
N PHE A 330 -12.11 5.16 14.98
CA PHE A 330 -12.46 6.32 15.81
C PHE A 330 -11.54 7.54 15.60
N ALA A 331 -10.27 7.34 15.22
CA ALA A 331 -9.34 8.44 14.96
C ALA A 331 -9.70 9.21 13.68
N ILE A 332 -9.92 8.49 12.57
CA ILE A 332 -10.36 9.10 11.30
C ILE A 332 -11.82 9.57 11.36
N HIS A 333 -12.65 8.97 12.21
CA HIS A 333 -14.00 9.45 12.52
C HIS A 333 -13.98 10.82 13.21
N ALA A 334 -13.22 10.97 14.28
CA ALA A 334 -13.12 12.22 15.04
C ALA A 334 -12.57 13.35 14.15
N LEU A 335 -11.50 13.08 13.39
CA LEU A 335 -10.97 14.00 12.39
C LEU A 335 -12.07 14.45 11.41
N MET A 336 -12.82 13.51 10.83
CA MET A 336 -13.89 13.84 9.88
C MET A 336 -15.00 14.67 10.54
N ARG A 337 -15.46 14.38 11.76
CA ARG A 337 -16.52 15.18 12.40
C ARG A 337 -16.07 16.60 12.76
N ASP A 338 -14.87 16.79 13.32
CA ASP A 338 -14.36 18.14 13.57
C ASP A 338 -14.07 18.88 12.24
N THR A 339 -13.54 18.19 11.21
CA THR A 339 -13.33 18.83 9.90
C THR A 339 -14.63 19.21 9.20
N PHE A 340 -15.73 18.47 9.35
CA PHE A 340 -17.03 18.75 8.72
C PHE A 340 -18.05 19.46 9.64
N ALA A 341 -17.61 19.98 10.79
CA ALA A 341 -18.45 20.78 11.70
C ALA A 341 -19.14 21.96 11.00
N GLY A 342 -20.43 22.16 11.30
CA GLY A 342 -21.26 23.21 10.72
C GLY A 342 -21.79 22.92 9.30
N MET A 343 -21.46 21.78 8.68
CA MET A 343 -21.98 21.41 7.35
C MET A 343 -23.25 20.54 7.39
N GLY A 344 -23.68 20.10 8.57
CA GLY A 344 -24.78 19.13 8.69
C GLY A 344 -24.37 17.73 8.25
N GLY A 345 -25.30 16.98 7.68
CA GLY A 345 -25.06 15.62 7.20
C GLY A 345 -24.74 14.61 8.31
N THR A 346 -24.24 13.44 7.87
CA THR A 346 -23.89 12.28 8.71
C THR A 346 -22.45 11.86 8.44
N VAL A 347 -21.67 11.54 9.49
CA VAL A 347 -20.41 10.78 9.37
C VAL A 347 -20.64 9.33 9.79
N GLU A 348 -20.41 8.41 8.85
CA GLU A 348 -20.38 6.97 9.09
C GLU A 348 -18.93 6.48 9.08
N SER A 349 -18.55 5.60 10.02
CA SER A 349 -17.18 5.08 10.09
C SER A 349 -17.10 3.67 10.68
N GLY A 350 -16.03 2.97 10.35
CA GLY A 350 -15.76 1.62 10.81
C GLY A 350 -14.73 0.93 9.93
N GLU A 351 -14.99 -0.33 9.59
CA GLU A 351 -14.04 -1.21 8.90
C GLU A 351 -14.67 -1.86 7.67
N LEU A 352 -13.84 -2.09 6.65
CA LEU A 352 -14.13 -2.94 5.51
C LEU A 352 -13.65 -4.36 5.83
N ILE A 353 -14.53 -5.34 5.65
CA ILE A 353 -14.23 -6.76 5.83
C ILE A 353 -14.50 -7.55 4.54
N ILE A 354 -13.72 -8.61 4.34
CA ILE A 354 -13.98 -9.65 3.35
C ILE A 354 -14.31 -10.93 4.13
N ARG A 355 -15.42 -11.60 3.80
CA ARG A 355 -15.77 -12.89 4.40
C ARG A 355 -15.26 -14.04 3.52
N GLU A 356 -14.54 -14.96 4.13
CA GLU A 356 -14.03 -16.14 3.42
C GLU A 356 -15.12 -17.19 3.15
N GLN A 357 -14.88 -18.05 2.16
CA GLN A 357 -15.77 -19.18 1.85
C GLN A 357 -15.53 -20.44 2.71
N SER A 358 -14.36 -20.60 3.34
CA SER A 358 -13.99 -21.85 4.06
C SER A 358 -14.68 -22.04 5.42
N ALA A 359 -14.38 -21.19 6.41
CA ALA A 359 -14.96 -21.24 7.75
C ALA A 359 -15.77 -19.97 8.10
N GLY A 360 -16.08 -19.13 7.10
CA GLY A 360 -16.93 -17.95 7.24
C GLY A 360 -16.36 -16.82 8.09
N ARG A 361 -15.06 -16.86 8.43
CA ARG A 361 -14.36 -15.79 9.17
C ARG A 361 -14.36 -14.49 8.36
N ALA A 362 -14.42 -13.38 9.07
CA ALA A 362 -14.22 -12.05 8.53
C ALA A 362 -12.73 -11.69 8.63
N LEU A 363 -12.15 -11.20 7.53
CA LEU A 363 -10.83 -10.60 7.47
C LEU A 363 -11.01 -9.08 7.31
N SER A 364 -10.51 -8.29 8.25
CA SER A 364 -10.53 -6.81 8.11
C SER A 364 -9.44 -6.36 7.14
N THR A 365 -9.72 -5.34 6.34
CA THR A 365 -8.80 -4.88 5.28
C THR A 365 -8.38 -3.44 5.44
N SER A 366 -9.33 -2.56 5.77
CA SER A 366 -9.09 -1.12 5.86
C SER A 366 -10.11 -0.45 6.77
N LEU A 367 -9.71 0.67 7.34
CA LEU A 367 -10.59 1.60 8.05
C LEU A 367 -11.26 2.52 7.02
N PHE A 368 -12.48 2.98 7.31
CA PHE A 368 -13.10 4.06 6.55
C PHE A 368 -13.79 5.10 7.44
N SER A 369 -13.93 6.30 6.88
CA SER A 369 -14.84 7.33 7.37
C SER A 369 -15.41 8.09 6.18
N ARG A 370 -16.74 8.18 6.09
CA ARG A 370 -17.43 8.93 5.04
C ARG A 370 -18.38 9.96 5.63
N TRP A 371 -18.36 11.17 5.09
CA TRP A 371 -19.38 12.20 5.34
C TRP A 371 -20.34 12.23 4.15
N VAL A 372 -21.64 12.30 4.43
CA VAL A 372 -22.72 12.46 3.44
C VAL A 372 -23.58 13.64 3.87
N ALA A 373 -23.95 14.49 2.90
CA ALA A 373 -24.64 15.78 3.14
C ALA A 373 -26.07 15.66 3.69
#